data_AF-A0A968V7E2-F1
#
_entry.id   AF-A0A968V7E2-F1
#
_cell.length_a   1.000
_cell.length_b   1.000
_cell.length_c   1.000
_cell.angle_alpha   90.00
_cell.angle_beta   90.00
_cell.angle_gamma   90.00
#
_symmetry.space_group_name_H-M   'P 1'
#
loop_
_entity.id
_entity.type
_entity.pdbx_description
1 polymer ?
#
loop_
_entity_poly.entity_id
_entity_poly.type
_entity_poly.pdbx_seq_one_letter_code
_entity_poly.pdbx_strand_id
1 'polypeptide(L)' 'MAESAFLGIRQRSEMLENQTAEERYLTLMKERPKVFERIPQHYIASYLGIKPPSLSRIRKRILENK' A
#
# COMPACT_ATOMS: atom_id res chain seq x y z
N MET A 1 18.35 16.28 3.36
CA MET A 1 16.86 16.27 3.42
C MET A 1 16.22 16.21 2.05
N ALA A 2 16.70 16.96 1.04
CA ALA A 2 16.19 16.88 -0.33
C ALA A 2 16.41 15.49 -0.98
N GLU A 3 17.60 14.92 -0.80
CA GLU A 3 17.96 13.61 -1.37
C GLU A 3 17.07 12.47 -0.87
N SER A 4 16.81 12.40 0.44
CA SER A 4 15.94 11.37 1.03
C SER A 4 14.49 11.48 0.56
N ALA A 5 13.99 12.69 0.35
CA ALA A 5 12.65 12.91 -0.20
C ALA A 5 12.56 12.46 -1.66
N PHE A 6 13.59 12.78 -2.46
CA PHE A 6 13.69 12.34 -3.86
C PHE A 6 13.74 10.82 -3.99
N LEU A 7 14.57 10.15 -3.17
CA LEU A 7 14.65 8.69 -3.15
C LEU A 7 13.32 8.03 -2.76
N GLY A 8 12.59 8.61 -1.80
CA GLY A 8 11.27 8.11 -1.41
C GLY A 8 10.22 8.23 -2.52
N ILE A 9 10.23 9.33 -3.27
CA ILE A 9 9.34 9.52 -4.44
C ILE A 9 9.68 8.49 -5.52
N ARG A 10 10.97 8.29 -5.83
CA ARG A 10 11.41 7.29 -6.81
C ARG A 10 10.97 5.88 -6.46
N GLN A 11 11.22 5.43 -5.23
CA GLN A 11 10.80 4.10 -4.77
C GLN A 11 9.29 3.92 -4.87
N ARG A 12 8.52 4.96 -4.54
CA ARG A 12 7.05 4.94 -4.68
C ARG A 12 6.63 4.79 -6.15
N SER A 13 7.27 5.51 -7.07
CA SER A 13 6.96 5.38 -8.51
C SER A 13 7.27 3.97 -9.01
N GLU A 14 8.45 3.44 -8.69
CA GLU A 14 8.87 2.09 -9.06
C GLU A 14 7.92 1.02 -8.49
N MET A 15 7.45 1.20 -7.25
CA MET A 15 6.44 0.35 -6.61
C MET A 15 5.10 0.39 -7.35
N LEU A 16 4.66 1.56 -7.84
CA LEU A 16 3.41 1.69 -8.58
C LEU A 16 3.46 1.08 -9.98
N GLU A 17 4.63 1.13 -10.63
CA GLU A 17 4.86 0.59 -11.97
C GLU A 17 5.04 -0.93 -11.97
N ASN A 18 5.80 -1.46 -11.01
CA ASN A 18 6.26 -2.86 -11.05
C ASN A 18 5.48 -3.82 -10.16
N GLN A 19 4.60 -3.33 -9.28
CA GLN A 19 3.83 -4.19 -8.38
C GLN A 19 2.34 -4.06 -8.62
N THR A 20 1.62 -5.16 -8.45
CA THR A 20 0.15 -5.17 -8.39
C THR A 20 -0.34 -4.53 -7.09
N ALA A 21 -1.62 -4.12 -7.06
CA ALA A 21 -2.23 -3.56 -5.85
C ALA A 21 -2.19 -4.50 -4.64
N GLU A 22 -2.23 -5.81 -4.88
CA GLU A 22 -2.17 -6.84 -3.84
C GLU A 22 -0.76 -6.98 -3.28
N GLU A 23 0.27 -7.05 -4.13
CA GLU A 23 1.67 -7.08 -3.70
C GLU A 23 2.05 -5.81 -2.92
N ARG A 24 1.57 -4.65 -3.37
CA ARG A 24 1.74 -3.38 -2.65
C ARG A 24 1.11 -3.41 -1.26
N TYR A 25 -0.09 -3.98 -1.16
CA TYR A 25 -0.78 -4.14 0.13
C TYR A 25 -0.02 -5.07 1.07
N LEU A 26 0.42 -6.23 0.57
CA LEU A 26 1.17 -7.23 1.35
C LEU A 26 2.52 -6.67 1.82
N THR A 27 3.22 -5.93 0.95
CA THR A 27 4.47 -5.24 1.29
C THR A 27 4.24 -4.23 2.41
N LEU A 28 3.21 -3.39 2.28
CA LEU A 28 2.87 -2.40 3.32
C LEU A 28 2.51 -3.07 4.66
N MET A 29 1.78 -4.18 4.61
CA MET A 29 1.41 -4.97 5.80
C MET A 29 2.63 -5.58 6.48
N LYS A 30 3.62 -6.04 5.71
CA LYS A 30 4.87 -6.63 6.23
C LYS A 30 5.81 -5.57 6.80
N GLU A 31 6.04 -4.48 6.07
CA GLU A 31 7.04 -3.47 6.45
C GLU A 31 6.52 -2.50 7.50
N ARG A 32 5.24 -2.12 7.43
CA ARG A 32 4.65 -1.06 8.26
C ARG A 32 3.28 -1.46 8.80
N PRO A 33 3.16 -2.55 9.57
CA PRO A 33 1.88 -3.04 10.10
C PRO A 33 1.12 -1.98 10.91
N LYS A 34 1.84 -1.12 11.66
CA LYS A 34 1.25 -0.04 12.47
C LYS A 34 0.44 0.99 11.68
N VAL A 35 0.64 1.09 10.37
CA VAL A 35 -0.14 1.99 9.49
C VAL A 35 -1.61 1.58 9.50
N PHE A 36 -1.91 0.28 9.52
CA PHE A 36 -3.28 -0.22 9.48
C PHE A 36 -4.06 0.01 10.78
N GLU A 37 -3.37 0.24 11.89
CA GLU A 37 -3.97 0.55 13.20
C GLU A 37 -4.26 2.04 13.36
N ARG A 38 -3.43 2.90 12.76
CA ARG A 38 -3.44 4.35 13.00
C ARG A 38 -4.09 5.15 11.89
N ILE A 39 -4.08 4.64 10.67
CA ILE A 39 -4.49 5.38 9.48
C ILE A 39 -5.82 4.82 8.95
N PRO A 40 -6.81 5.69 8.68
CA PRO A 40 -8.05 5.28 8.02
C PRO A 40 -7.81 4.58 6.67
N GLN A 41 -8.60 3.55 6.38
CA GLN A 41 -8.42 2.70 5.20
C GLN A 41 -8.47 3.44 3.86
N HIS A 42 -9.23 4.54 3.75
CA HIS A 42 -9.30 5.30 2.51
C HIS A 42 -7.96 5.99 2.17
N TYR A 43 -7.21 6.48 3.17
CA TYR A 43 -5.86 7.01 2.95
C TYR A 43 -4.86 5.90 2.57
N ILE A 44 -5.02 4.71 3.15
CA ILE A 44 -4.23 3.54 2.76
C ILE A 44 -4.51 3.18 1.29
N ALA A 45 -5.77 3.23 0.86
CA ALA A 45 -6.13 2.99 -0.54
C ALA A 45 -5.48 4.02 -1.49
N SER A 46 -5.53 5.32 -1.14
CA SER A 46 -4.85 6.38 -1.89
C SER A 46 -3.34 6.17 -1.94
N TYR A 47 -2.72 5.77 -0.82
CA TYR A 47 -1.29 5.47 -0.77
C TYR A 47 -0.93 4.32 -1.71
N LEU A 48 -1.74 3.26 -1.74
CA LEU A 48 -1.57 2.10 -2.60
C LEU A 48 -1.98 2.36 -4.06
N GLY A 49 -2.44 3.57 -4.42
CA GLY A 49 -2.83 3.91 -5.79
C GLY A 49 -4.11 3.22 -6.24
N ILE A 50 -5.04 2.93 -5.34
CA ILE A 50 -6.31 2.26 -5.64
C ILE A 50 -7.51 2.97 -5.00
N LYS A 51 -8.72 2.68 -5.50
CA LYS A 51 -9.96 3.17 -4.89
C LYS A 51 -10.26 2.39 -3.58
N PRO A 52 -10.90 3.00 -2.57
CA PRO A 52 -11.25 2.31 -1.31
C PRO A 52 -12.01 0.97 -1.47
N PRO A 53 -12.95 0.81 -2.43
CA PRO A 53 -13.60 -0.48 -2.67
C PRO A 53 -12.64 -1.56 -3.19
N SER A 54 -11.57 -1.19 -3.88
CA SER A 54 -10.54 -2.14 -4.34
C SER A 54 -9.71 -2.65 -3.17
N LEU A 55 -9.35 -1.78 -2.22
CA LEU A 55 -8.66 -2.19 -0.99
C LEU A 55 -9.50 -3.20 -0.20
N SER A 56 -10.80 -2.94 -0.06
CA SER A 56 -11.72 -3.84 0.64
C SER A 56 -11.77 -5.23 -0.01
N ARG A 57 -11.80 -5.30 -1.34
CA ARG A 57 -11.75 -6.56 -2.09
C ARG A 57 -10.44 -7.33 -1.88
N ILE A 58 -9.29 -6.64 -1.93
CA ILE A 58 -7.97 -7.26 -1.68
C ILE A 58 -7.91 -7.84 -0.27
N ARG A 59 -8.34 -7.07 0.74
CA ARG A 59 -8.37 -7.54 2.13
C ARG A 59 -9.22 -8.79 2.31
N LYS A 60 -10.39 -8.83 1.67
CA LYS A 60 -11.29 -9.99 1.73
C LYS A 60 -10.63 -11.23 1.13
N ARG A 61 -10.04 -11.13 -0.07
CA ARG A 61 -9.32 -12.25 -0.72
C ARG A 61 -8.20 -12.80 0.14
N ILE A 62 -7.39 -11.93 0.74
CA ILE A 62 -6.27 -12.34 1.60
C ILE A 62 -6.76 -13.04 2.87
N LEU A 63 -7.89 -12.60 3.44
CA LEU A 63 -8.48 -13.23 4.62
C LEU A 63 -9.13 -14.59 4.29
N GLU A 64 -9.72 -14.74 3.10
CA GLU A 64 -10.34 -15.99 2.64
C GLU A 64 -9.32 -17.04 2.19
N ASN A 65 -8.14 -16.62 1.71
CA ASN A 65 -7.04 -17.51 1.30
C ASN A 65 -6.11 -17.91 2.46
N LYS A 66 -6.52 -17.70 3.71
CA LYS A 66 -5.74 -17.97 4.92
C LYS A 66 -6.40 -19.05 5.75
#